data_AF-A0A3A9UVL9-F1
#
_entry.id   AF-A0A3A9UVL9-F1
#
_cell.length_a   1.000
_cell.length_b   1.000
_cell.length_c   1.000
_cell.angle_alpha   90.00
_cell.angle_beta   90.00
_cell.angle_gamma   90.00
#
_symmetry.space_group_name_H-M   'P 1'
#
loop_
_entity.id
_entity.type
_entity.pdbx_description
1 polymer ?
#
loop_
_entity_poly.entity_id
_entity_poly.type
_entity_poly.pdbx_seq_one_letter_code
_entity_poly.pdbx_strand_id
1 'polypeptide(L)'
;MCVISKTVIRIKRLLKYKRLSNQQFKLYLDYDLVFYDINFDGLSINFVYNESELYDNTIEGVPACIKLQRPDKKSYEFYPDIIDNSKLQRGQKFAILEFKYIGWYSTKSVTTVQRMRLTDIRIEKT
;
A
#
# COMPACT_ATOMS: atom_id res chain seq x y z
N MET A 1 12.54 -25.60 21.98
CA MET A 1 11.89 -24.28 21.74
C MET A 1 12.81 -23.44 20.86
N CYS A 2 12.40 -23.13 19.63
CA CYS A 2 13.23 -22.41 18.67
C CYS A 2 13.14 -20.89 18.94
N VAL A 3 14.18 -20.33 19.56
CA VAL A 3 14.31 -18.88 19.78
C VAL A 3 14.79 -18.27 18.46
N ILE A 4 13.87 -17.97 17.57
CA ILE A 4 14.20 -17.17 16.38
C ILE A 4 14.51 -15.75 16.86
N SER A 5 15.79 -15.41 16.91
CA SER A 5 16.30 -14.10 17.31
C SER A 5 15.64 -12.97 16.52
N LYS A 6 15.23 -11.88 17.21
CA LYS A 6 14.60 -10.67 16.63
C LYS A 6 15.43 -10.09 15.47
N THR A 7 16.74 -10.29 15.48
CA THR A 7 17.68 -9.87 14.42
C THR A 7 17.43 -10.61 13.10
N VAL A 8 17.17 -11.92 13.14
CA VAL A 8 16.91 -12.74 11.94
C VAL A 8 15.59 -12.34 11.29
N ILE A 9 14.57 -12.03 12.10
CA ILE A 9 13.26 -11.53 11.62
C ILE A 9 13.43 -10.16 10.92
N ARG A 10 14.25 -9.28 11.48
CA ARG A 10 14.53 -7.95 10.92
C ARG A 10 15.26 -8.03 9.58
N ILE A 11 16.25 -8.91 9.45
CA ILE A 11 16.98 -9.14 8.19
C ILE A 11 16.07 -9.74 7.12
N LYS A 12 15.22 -10.72 7.46
CA LYS A 12 14.25 -11.30 6.51
C LYS A 12 13.25 -10.26 6.00
N ARG A 13 12.77 -9.36 6.87
CA ARG A 13 11.92 -8.23 6.43
C ARG A 13 12.66 -7.32 5.46
N LEU A 14 13.88 -6.90 5.79
CA LEU A 14 14.67 -6.01 4.93
C LEU A 14 14.93 -6.63 3.54
N LEU A 15 15.22 -7.93 3.47
CA LEU A 15 15.39 -8.65 2.20
C LEU A 15 14.08 -8.77 1.41
N LYS A 16 12.95 -9.00 2.08
CA LYS A 16 11.61 -8.99 1.45
C LYS A 16 11.30 -7.62 0.84
N TYR A 17 11.57 -6.55 1.58
CA TYR A 17 11.41 -5.17 1.11
C TYR A 17 12.29 -4.87 -0.09
N LYS A 18 13.56 -5.26 -0.06
CA LYS A 18 14.52 -5.01 -1.14
C LYS A 18 14.18 -5.79 -2.42
N ARG A 19 13.50 -6.93 -2.31
CA ARG A 19 13.02 -7.70 -3.47
C ARG A 19 11.74 -7.10 -4.07
N LEU A 20 10.88 -6.54 -3.23
CA LEU A 20 9.61 -5.90 -3.63
C LEU A 20 9.81 -4.46 -4.11
N SER A 21 10.89 -3.77 -3.71
CA SER A 21 11.23 -2.42 -4.20
C SER A 21 11.60 -2.39 -5.69
N ASN A 22 12.01 -3.53 -6.27
CA ASN A 22 12.30 -3.64 -7.70
C ASN A 22 11.04 -3.88 -8.55
N GLN A 23 9.86 -3.98 -7.94
CA GLN A 23 8.62 -4.19 -8.65
C GLN A 23 7.92 -2.85 -8.88
N GLN A 24 7.51 -2.60 -10.13
CA GLN A 24 6.65 -1.47 -10.46
C GLN A 24 5.25 -1.77 -9.95
N PHE A 25 4.71 -0.89 -9.11
CA PHE A 25 3.31 -0.90 -8.68
C PHE A 25 2.52 0.10 -9.49
N LYS A 26 1.23 -0.18 -9.67
CA LYS A 26 0.28 0.73 -10.29
C LYS A 26 -0.81 1.05 -9.27
N LEU A 27 -0.99 2.32 -8.96
CA LEU A 27 -1.78 2.75 -7.81
C LEU A 27 -2.73 3.88 -8.19
N TYR A 28 -4.01 3.70 -7.89
CA TYR A 28 -5.02 4.73 -8.09
C TYR A 28 -4.95 5.76 -6.96
N LEU A 29 -4.76 7.04 -7.31
CA LEU A 29 -4.75 8.14 -6.34
C LEU A 29 -6.18 8.66 -6.14
N ASP A 30 -6.80 8.21 -5.06
CA ASP A 30 -8.06 8.77 -4.58
C ASP A 30 -7.83 10.17 -3.98
N TYR A 31 -8.75 11.10 -4.23
CA TYR A 31 -8.72 12.44 -3.64
C TYR A 31 -8.75 12.40 -2.12
N ASP A 32 -9.40 11.40 -1.52
CA ASP A 32 -9.47 11.24 -0.07
C ASP A 32 -8.10 10.89 0.55
N LEU A 33 -7.11 10.47 -0.25
CA LEU A 33 -5.74 10.27 0.23
C LEU A 33 -5.08 11.58 0.69
N VAL A 34 -5.64 12.75 0.36
CA VAL A 34 -5.16 14.06 0.82
C VAL A 34 -5.15 14.21 2.35
N PHE A 35 -5.97 13.42 3.05
CA PHE A 35 -6.04 13.41 4.52
C PHE A 35 -4.94 12.56 5.18
N TYR A 36 -4.04 11.98 4.38
CA TYR A 36 -3.00 11.07 4.84
C TYR A 36 -1.61 11.53 4.39
N ASP A 37 -0.68 11.61 5.33
CA ASP A 37 0.76 11.69 5.08
C ASP A 37 1.27 10.27 4.83
N ILE A 38 1.28 9.89 3.54
CA ILE A 38 1.71 8.60 3.03
C ILE A 38 3.05 8.78 2.31
N ASN A 39 4.08 8.12 2.83
CA ASN A 39 5.39 8.10 2.18
C ASN A 39 5.56 6.81 1.35
N PHE A 40 5.77 6.97 0.04
CA PHE A 40 6.05 5.90 -0.92
C PHE A 40 7.54 5.73 -1.26
N ASP A 41 8.44 6.42 -0.55
CA ASP A 41 9.88 6.41 -0.77
C ASP A 41 10.43 4.98 -0.85
N GLY A 42 11.19 4.71 -1.92
CA GLY A 42 11.78 3.40 -2.17
C GLY A 42 10.85 2.38 -2.84
N LEU A 43 9.63 2.79 -3.19
CA LEU A 43 8.75 2.03 -4.10
C LEU A 43 8.78 2.65 -5.50
N SER A 44 8.72 1.80 -6.51
CA SER A 44 8.55 2.22 -7.89
C SER A 44 7.05 2.20 -8.20
N ILE A 45 6.40 3.37 -8.32
CA ILE A 45 4.94 3.48 -8.45
C ILE A 45 4.57 4.30 -9.69
N ASN A 46 3.70 3.74 -10.53
CA ASN A 46 2.92 4.45 -11.53
C ASN A 46 1.58 4.85 -10.92
N PHE A 47 1.38 6.15 -10.75
CA PHE A 47 0.09 6.67 -10.28
C PHE A 47 -0.88 6.80 -11.44
N VAL A 48 -2.10 6.33 -11.22
CA VAL A 48 -3.23 6.45 -12.16
C VAL A 48 -4.34 7.28 -11.53
N TYR A 49 -5.11 7.98 -12.37
CA TYR A 49 -6.11 8.95 -11.92
C TYR A 49 -7.54 8.53 -12.22
N ASN A 50 -7.72 7.46 -13.01
CA ASN A 50 -9.00 6.79 -13.19
C ASN A 50 -8.92 5.38 -12.61
N GLU A 51 -9.96 4.92 -11.91
CA GLU A 51 -9.98 3.57 -11.34
C GLU A 51 -9.86 2.49 -12.44
N SER A 52 -10.42 2.73 -13.63
CA SER A 52 -10.30 1.81 -14.78
C SER A 52 -8.85 1.57 -15.22
N GLU A 53 -7.98 2.57 -15.11
CA GLU A 53 -6.56 2.48 -15.44
C GLU A 53 -5.82 1.53 -14.49
N LEU A 54 -6.33 1.31 -13.28
CA LEU A 54 -5.80 0.33 -12.34
C LEU A 54 -5.87 -1.11 -12.91
N TYR A 55 -6.85 -1.38 -13.77
CA TYR A 55 -7.08 -2.68 -14.39
C TYR A 55 -6.56 -2.78 -15.82
N ASP A 56 -6.14 -1.67 -16.42
CA ASP A 56 -5.60 -1.62 -17.77
C ASP A 56 -4.19 -2.25 -17.85
N ASN A 57 -4.05 -3.32 -18.64
CA ASN A 57 -2.78 -4.04 -18.80
C ASN A 57 -1.79 -3.37 -19.76
N THR A 58 -2.21 -2.32 -20.47
CA THR A 58 -1.30 -1.47 -21.25
C THR A 58 -0.47 -0.55 -20.37
N ILE A 59 -0.94 -0.27 -19.15
CA ILE A 59 -0.23 0.55 -18.16
C ILE A 59 0.64 -0.37 -17.30
N GLU A 60 1.95 -0.15 -17.33
CA GLU A 60 2.92 -0.96 -16.61
C GLU A 60 2.73 -0.88 -15.09
N GLY A 61 2.83 -2.03 -14.44
CA GLY A 61 2.86 -2.17 -12.99
C GLY A 61 1.84 -3.16 -12.46
N VAL A 62 2.12 -3.72 -11.29
CA VAL A 62 1.17 -4.58 -10.58
C VAL A 62 0.09 -3.70 -9.95
N PRO A 63 -1.21 -3.93 -10.26
CA PRO A 63 -2.30 -3.22 -9.60
C PRO A 63 -2.17 -3.32 -8.09
N ALA A 64 -2.21 -2.19 -7.39
CA ALA A 64 -2.00 -2.12 -5.96
C ALA A 64 -3.12 -1.34 -5.28
N CYS A 65 -3.57 -1.85 -4.13
CA CYS A 65 -4.40 -1.09 -3.20
C CYS A 65 -3.60 -0.74 -1.94
N ILE A 66 -3.99 0.38 -1.35
CA ILE A 66 -3.49 0.84 -0.08
C ILE A 66 -4.41 0.29 1.01
N LYS A 67 -3.83 -0.25 2.07
CA LYS A 67 -4.53 -0.64 3.30
C LYS A 67 -4.06 0.27 4.42
N LEU A 68 -4.89 1.22 4.83
CA LEU A 68 -4.60 2.21 5.86
C LEU A 68 -5.18 1.77 7.20
N GLN A 69 -4.36 1.73 8.25
CA GLN A 69 -4.87 1.51 9.61
C GLN A 69 -5.57 2.77 10.14
N ARG A 70 -6.78 2.61 10.68
CA ARG A 70 -7.50 3.71 11.34
C ARG A 70 -6.80 4.15 12.64
N PRO A 71 -7.08 5.38 13.13
CA PRO A 71 -6.54 5.88 14.40
C PRO A 71 -6.89 5.02 15.63
N ASP A 72 -8.01 4.29 15.58
CA ASP A 72 -8.43 3.33 16.62
C ASP A 72 -7.51 2.10 16.73
N LYS A 73 -6.60 1.93 15.76
CA LYS A 73 -5.64 0.82 15.59
C LYS A 73 -6.26 -0.57 15.41
N LYS A 74 -7.59 -0.69 15.42
CA LYS A 74 -8.30 -1.98 15.33
C LYS A 74 -8.86 -2.23 13.95
N SER A 75 -9.16 -1.17 13.20
CA SER A 75 -9.76 -1.26 11.88
C SER A 75 -8.83 -0.72 10.79
N TYR A 76 -9.15 -1.10 9.55
CA TYR A 76 -8.41 -0.69 8.36
C TYR A 76 -9.39 -0.22 7.30
N GLU A 77 -8.94 0.71 6.48
CA GLU A 77 -9.59 1.19 5.27
C GLU A 77 -8.76 0.79 4.06
N PHE A 78 -9.42 0.62 2.92
CA PHE A 78 -8.76 0.26 1.67
C PHE A 78 -8.96 1.35 0.63
N TYR A 79 -7.94 1.61 -0.19
CA TYR A 79 -8.02 2.55 -1.30
C TYR A 79 -7.43 1.90 -2.56
N PRO A 80 -8.25 1.64 -3.59
CA PRO A 80 -9.73 1.69 -3.56
C PRO A 80 -10.32 0.70 -2.54
N ASP A 81 -11.57 0.94 -2.10
CA ASP A 81 -12.27 0.16 -1.05
C ASP A 81 -12.21 -1.35 -1.29
N ILE A 82 -12.32 -1.78 -2.54
CA ILE A 82 -12.21 -3.18 -2.96
C ILE A 82 -11.47 -3.21 -4.31
N ILE A 83 -10.40 -4.01 -4.40
CA ILE A 83 -9.92 -4.43 -5.71
C ILE A 83 -10.95 -5.43 -6.26
N ASP A 84 -11.68 -5.02 -7.27
CA ASP A 84 -12.61 -5.88 -7.98
C ASP A 84 -11.85 -7.00 -8.72
N ASN A 85 -11.83 -8.17 -8.11
CA ASN A 85 -11.21 -9.37 -8.67
C ASN A 85 -11.82 -9.78 -10.02
N SER A 86 -13.07 -9.38 -10.32
CA SER A 86 -13.70 -9.66 -11.61
C SER A 86 -13.11 -8.83 -12.76
N LYS A 87 -12.53 -7.67 -12.45
CA LYS A 87 -11.83 -6.81 -13.42
C LYS A 87 -10.37 -7.25 -13.62
N LEU A 88 -9.83 -8.11 -12.76
CA LEU A 88 -8.50 -8.69 -12.92
C LEU A 88 -8.54 -9.86 -13.90
N GLN A 89 -7.54 -9.95 -14.78
CA GLN A 89 -7.37 -11.12 -15.62
C GLN A 89 -7.04 -12.36 -14.76
N ARG A 90 -7.43 -13.54 -15.24
CA ARG A 90 -7.18 -14.81 -14.55
C ARG A 90 -5.67 -15.00 -14.32
N GLY A 91 -5.27 -15.21 -13.07
CA GLY A 91 -3.87 -15.37 -12.67
C GLY A 91 -3.06 -14.08 -12.61
N GLN A 92 -3.70 -12.91 -12.81
CA GLN A 92 -3.10 -11.62 -12.56
C GLN A 92 -2.81 -11.47 -11.07
N LYS A 93 -1.67 -10.84 -10.76
CA LYS A 93 -1.31 -10.52 -9.38
C LYS A 93 -1.82 -9.13 -9.05
N PHE A 94 -2.17 -8.93 -7.79
CA PHE A 94 -2.36 -7.59 -7.23
C PHE A 94 -1.57 -7.45 -5.93
N ALA A 95 -1.28 -6.21 -5.54
CA ALA A 95 -0.52 -5.89 -4.35
C ALA A 95 -1.39 -5.19 -3.30
N ILE A 96 -1.10 -5.44 -2.03
CA ILE A 96 -1.66 -4.72 -0.88
C ILE A 96 -0.50 -4.06 -0.15
N LEU A 97 -0.50 -2.73 -0.14
CA LEU A 97 0.46 -1.91 0.59
C LEU A 97 -0.14 -1.57 1.96
N GLU A 98 0.34 -2.20 3.04
CA GLU A 98 -0.18 -1.98 4.39
C GLU A 98 0.57 -0.87 5.11
N PHE A 99 -0.18 0.17 5.47
CA PHE A 99 0.31 1.30 6.26
C PHE A 99 -0.30 1.31 7.65
N LYS A 100 0.55 1.54 8.66
CA LYS A 100 0.13 1.70 10.05
C LYS A 100 0.11 3.16 10.44
N TYR A 101 -0.90 3.49 11.23
CA TYR A 101 -1.06 4.80 11.82
C TYR A 101 0.04 5.03 12.87
N ILE A 102 0.78 6.14 12.73
CA ILE A 102 1.86 6.53 13.65
C ILE A 102 1.60 7.85 14.37
N GLY A 103 0.59 8.61 13.98
CA GLY A 103 0.21 9.87 14.62
C GLY A 103 -0.60 10.75 13.69
N TRP A 104 -0.82 11.99 14.08
CA TRP A 104 -1.52 12.99 13.28
C TRP A 104 -0.93 14.37 13.54
N TYR A 105 -1.21 15.30 12.64
CA TYR A 105 -0.91 16.72 12.83
C TYR A 105 -1.97 17.55 12.14
N SER A 106 -2.10 18.82 12.55
CA SER A 106 -3.01 19.76 11.89
C SER A 106 -2.22 20.71 11.00
N THR A 107 -2.73 20.95 9.80
CA THR A 107 -2.22 22.01 8.93
C THR A 107 -2.90 23.33 9.29
N LYS A 108 -2.28 24.46 8.90
CA LYS A 108 -2.84 25.82 9.12
C LYS A 108 -4.23 26.00 8.48
N SER A 109 -4.56 25.16 7.50
CA SER A 109 -5.80 25.19 6.71
C SER A 109 -6.98 24.45 7.35
N VAL A 110 -6.86 24.00 8.62
CA VAL A 110 -7.89 23.26 9.38
C VAL A 110 -8.22 21.89 8.77
N THR A 111 -7.20 21.08 8.57
CA THR A 111 -7.39 19.65 8.28
C THR A 111 -6.41 18.83 9.10
N THR A 112 -6.95 17.83 9.81
CA THR A 112 -6.15 16.83 10.51
C THR A 112 -5.62 15.84 9.49
N VAL A 113 -4.29 15.77 9.37
CA VAL A 113 -3.59 14.83 8.48
C VAL A 113 -3.08 13.66 9.32
N GLN A 114 -3.45 12.45 8.90
CA GLN A 114 -3.01 11.21 9.55
C GLN A 114 -1.66 10.76 9.00
N ARG A 115 -0.69 10.52 9.88
CA ARG A 115 0.63 10.05 9.51
C ARG A 115 0.66 8.55 9.42
N MET A 116 1.07 8.06 8.27
CA MET A 116 1.06 6.65 7.92
C MET A 116 2.49 6.16 7.68
N ARG A 117 2.76 4.90 8.08
CA ARG A 117 4.05 4.24 7.83
C ARG A 117 3.82 2.93 7.12
N LEU A 118 4.46 2.72 5.98
CA LEU A 118 4.46 1.43 5.31
C LEU A 118 5.08 0.36 6.23
N THR A 119 4.37 -0.74 6.43
CA THR A 119 4.81 -1.82 7.34
C THR A 119 4.74 -3.21 6.75
N ASP A 120 3.97 -3.43 5.69
CA ASP A 120 4.07 -4.63 4.88
C ASP A 120 3.66 -4.38 3.43
N ILE A 121 4.19 -5.22 2.54
CA ILE A 121 3.72 -5.34 1.16
C ILE A 121 3.40 -6.82 0.93
N ARG A 122 2.18 -7.08 0.46
CA ARG A 122 1.70 -8.43 0.12
C ARG A 122 1.32 -8.46 -1.35
N ILE A 123 1.66 -9.54 -2.02
CA ILE A 123 1.23 -9.79 -3.40
C ILE A 123 0.34 -11.01 -3.37
N GLU A 124 -0.87 -10.85 -3.85
CA GLU A 124 -1.88 -11.89 -3.95
C GLU A 124 -2.12 -12.24 -5.43
N LYS A 125 -2.66 -13.43 -5.67
CA LYS A 125 -3.02 -13.93 -7.00
C LYS A 125 -4.52 -14.21 -6.99
N THR A 126 -5.21 -13.79 -8.05
CA THR A 126 -6.57 -14.25 -8.36
C THR A 126 -6.60 -15.68 -8.88
#